data_AF-A0A924W4C8-F1
#
_entry.id   AF-A0A924W4C8-F1
#
_cell.length_a   1.000
_cell.length_b   1.000
_cell.length_c   1.000
_cell.angle_alpha   90.00
_cell.angle_beta   90.00
_cell.angle_gamma   90.00
#
_symmetry.space_group_name_H-M   'P 1'
#
loop_
_entity.id
_entity.type
_entity.pdbx_description
1 polymer ?
#
loop_
_entity_poly.entity_id
_entity_poly.type
_entity_poly.pdbx_seq_one_letter_code
_entity_poly.pdbx_strand_id
1 'polypeptide(L)'
;LTSAETYLPMPTLSAGVLQRMSTRGTLVVDMGLDIPDADLRRRAQLNGPRLRDALRTALASYASTYYRDRTSPDPTQMTRLMQSAIDRTLGAGGAQVLLVNIIYQRAPS
;
A
#
# COMPACT_ATOMS: atom_id res chain seq x y z
N LEU A 1 -9.26 24.26 -2.55
CA LEU A 1 -9.38 22.89 -3.06
C LEU A 1 -9.09 21.96 -1.89
N THR A 2 -10.14 21.37 -1.32
CA THR A 2 -10.07 20.58 -0.09
C THR A 2 -9.74 19.13 -0.44
N SER A 3 -8.47 18.72 -0.32
CA SER A 3 -8.03 17.31 -0.51
C SER A 3 -8.85 16.29 0.27
N ALA A 4 -9.57 16.72 1.32
CA ALA A 4 -10.52 15.89 2.05
C ALA A 4 -11.67 15.32 1.18
N GLU A 5 -12.12 16.03 0.14
CA GLU A 5 -13.18 15.51 -0.74
C GLU A 5 -12.68 14.44 -1.70
N THR A 6 -11.42 14.53 -2.14
CA THR A 6 -10.82 13.63 -3.12
C THR A 6 -10.15 12.42 -2.46
N TYR A 7 -9.94 12.48 -1.15
CA TYR A 7 -9.30 11.43 -0.37
C TYR A 7 -10.22 10.24 -0.06
N LEU A 8 -9.74 9.05 -0.36
CA LEU A 8 -10.35 7.78 -0.01
C LEU A 8 -9.42 7.02 0.97
N PRO A 9 -9.79 6.88 2.26
CA PRO A 9 -8.97 6.19 3.24
C PRO A 9 -8.90 4.69 2.95
N MET A 10 -7.70 4.11 3.05
CA MET A 10 -7.48 2.66 3.00
C MET A 10 -7.26 2.12 4.41
N PRO A 11 -7.58 0.84 4.69
CA PRO A 11 -7.24 0.25 5.97
C PRO A 11 -5.71 0.16 6.12
N THR A 12 -5.24 0.21 7.36
CA THR A 12 -3.86 -0.14 7.70
C THR A 12 -3.55 -1.55 7.19
N LEU A 13 -2.42 -1.69 6.51
CA LEU A 13 -1.95 -2.95 5.95
C LEU A 13 -0.71 -3.42 6.70
N SER A 14 -0.55 -4.74 6.81
CA SER A 14 0.67 -5.33 7.36
C SER A 14 1.13 -6.53 6.56
N ALA A 15 2.44 -6.76 6.54
CA ALA A 15 3.06 -7.93 5.94
C ALA A 15 4.29 -8.38 6.74
N GLY A 16 4.42 -9.69 6.90
CA GLY A 16 5.60 -10.30 7.52
C GLY A 16 6.83 -10.18 6.62
N VAL A 17 7.95 -9.78 7.22
CA VAL A 17 9.27 -9.77 6.57
C VAL A 17 9.92 -11.13 6.83
N LEU A 18 10.06 -11.92 5.77
CA LEU A 18 10.66 -13.26 5.82
C LEU A 18 12.13 -13.18 5.43
N GLN A 19 13.02 -13.79 6.22
CA GLN A 19 14.41 -13.99 5.85
C GLN A 19 14.89 -15.36 6.33
N ARG A 20 15.48 -16.15 5.42
CA ARG A 20 15.95 -17.52 5.72
C ARG A 20 14.88 -18.38 6.41
N MET A 21 13.64 -18.33 5.90
CA MET A 21 12.49 -19.10 6.41
C MET A 21 12.03 -18.74 7.84
N SER A 22 12.47 -17.61 8.40
CA SER A 22 12.00 -17.09 9.68
C SER A 22 11.45 -15.67 9.52
N THR A 23 10.34 -15.36 10.20
CA THR A 23 9.77 -14.01 10.27
C THR A 23 10.64 -13.15 11.18
N ARG A 24 11.23 -12.09 10.61
CA ARG A 24 12.10 -11.17 11.35
C ARG A 24 11.40 -9.94 11.91
N GLY A 25 10.22 -9.65 11.37
CA GLY A 25 9.42 -8.52 11.77
C GLY A 25 8.22 -8.36 10.86
N THR A 26 7.49 -7.27 11.08
CA THR A 26 6.27 -6.92 10.35
C THR A 26 6.41 -5.49 9.84
N LEU A 27 6.17 -5.30 8.54
CA LEU A 27 5.91 -3.97 7.98
C LEU A 27 4.45 -3.63 8.21
N VAL A 28 4.19 -2.43 8.71
CA VAL A 28 2.86 -1.85 8.89
C VAL A 28 2.82 -0.54 8.11
N VAL A 29 1.80 -0.37 7.27
CA VAL A 29 1.66 0.78 6.38
C VAL A 29 0.28 1.39 6.51
N ASP A 30 0.25 2.69 6.79
CA ASP A 30 -0.96 3.52 6.70
C ASP A 30 -0.93 4.30 5.40
N MET A 31 -2.05 4.32 4.70
CA MET A 31 -2.14 4.98 3.40
C MET A 31 -3.58 5.38 3.03
N GLY A 32 -3.70 6.17 1.98
CA GLY A 32 -4.96 6.43 1.30
C GLY A 32 -4.76 6.66 -0.19
N LEU A 33 -5.88 6.91 -0.88
CA LEU A 33 -5.88 7.26 -2.30
C LEU A 33 -6.40 8.67 -2.46
N ASP A 34 -5.69 9.53 -3.19
CA ASP A 34 -6.23 10.78 -3.68
C ASP A 34 -6.79 10.58 -5.08
N ILE A 35 -8.09 10.81 -5.26
CA ILE A 35 -8.81 10.55 -6.51
C ILE A 35 -9.67 11.79 -6.84
N PRO A 36 -9.13 12.74 -7.63
CA PRO A 36 -9.84 13.96 -8.00
C PRO A 36 -11.12 13.70 -8.82
N ASP A 37 -11.07 12.71 -9.72
CA ASP A 37 -12.21 12.34 -10.55
C ASP A 37 -13.31 11.63 -9.75
N ALA A 38 -14.52 12.17 -9.76
CA ALA A 38 -15.63 11.68 -8.95
C ALA A 38 -16.15 10.30 -9.40
N ASP A 39 -16.15 10.01 -10.69
CA ASP A 39 -16.61 8.72 -11.22
C ASP A 39 -15.58 7.61 -10.97
N LEU A 40 -14.29 7.92 -11.12
CA LEU A 40 -13.19 7.03 -10.75
C LEU A 40 -13.21 6.76 -9.24
N ARG A 41 -13.43 7.79 -8.41
CA ARG A 41 -13.55 7.64 -6.96
C ARG A 41 -14.73 6.77 -6.56
N ARG A 42 -15.90 6.94 -7.20
CA ARG A 42 -17.07 6.07 -7.00
C ARG A 42 -16.79 4.63 -7.43
N ARG A 43 -16.10 4.44 -8.55
CA ARG A 43 -15.63 3.11 -8.99
C ARG A 43 -14.66 2.49 -8.00
N ALA A 44 -13.76 3.27 -7.42
CA ALA A 44 -12.82 2.79 -6.39
C ALA A 44 -13.55 2.35 -5.13
N GLN A 45 -14.55 3.11 -4.66
CA GLN A 45 -15.40 2.73 -3.53
C GLN A 45 -16.13 1.40 -3.77
N LEU A 46 -16.73 1.22 -4.96
CA LEU A 46 -17.41 -0.02 -5.35
C LEU A 46 -16.44 -1.21 -5.45
N ASN A 47 -15.18 -0.97 -5.82
CA ASN A 47 -14.14 -2.00 -5.90
C ASN A 47 -13.28 -2.11 -4.63
N GLY A 48 -13.71 -1.51 -3.51
CA GLY A 48 -12.94 -1.45 -2.26
C GLY A 48 -12.33 -2.78 -1.82
N PRO A 49 -13.07 -3.91 -1.81
CA PRO A 49 -12.50 -5.22 -1.47
C PRO A 49 -11.34 -5.64 -2.39
N ARG A 50 -11.45 -5.42 -3.71
CA ARG A 50 -10.40 -5.76 -4.68
C ARG A 50 -9.18 -4.86 -4.53
N LEU A 51 -9.38 -3.56 -4.30
CA LEU A 51 -8.27 -2.63 -4.05
C LEU A 51 -7.48 -3.03 -2.80
N ARG A 52 -8.18 -3.40 -1.73
CA ARG A 52 -7.53 -3.89 -0.50
C ARG A 52 -6.69 -5.14 -0.74
N ASP A 53 -7.23 -6.10 -1.49
CA ASP A 53 -6.53 -7.33 -1.84
C ASP A 53 -5.28 -7.06 -2.69
N ALA A 54 -5.40 -6.20 -3.70
CA ALA A 54 -4.29 -5.79 -4.57
C ALA A 54 -3.18 -5.07 -3.78
N LEU A 55 -3.55 -4.16 -2.87
CA LEU A 55 -2.60 -3.46 -2.01
C LEU A 55 -1.90 -4.41 -1.01
N ARG A 56 -2.63 -5.37 -0.42
CA ARG A 56 -2.03 -6.40 0.44
C ARG A 56 -1.00 -7.24 -0.32
N THR A 57 -1.35 -7.64 -1.54
CA THR A 57 -0.46 -8.40 -2.41
C THR A 57 0.79 -7.60 -2.78
N ALA A 58 0.63 -6.31 -3.10
CA ALA A 58 1.75 -5.41 -3.39
C ALA A 58 2.68 -5.25 -2.18
N LEU A 59 2.13 -5.06 -0.98
CA LEU A 59 2.90 -4.96 0.26
C LEU A 59 3.66 -6.26 0.59
N ALA A 60 3.01 -7.42 0.42
CA ALA A 60 3.65 -8.71 0.63
C ALA A 60 4.79 -8.96 -0.38
N SER A 61 4.61 -8.55 -1.64
CA SER A 61 5.66 -8.61 -2.66
C SER A 61 6.84 -7.70 -2.30
N TYR A 62 6.57 -6.48 -1.83
CA TYR A 62 7.60 -5.57 -1.33
C TYR A 62 8.40 -6.20 -0.17
N ALA A 63 7.67 -6.69 0.85
CA ALA A 63 8.27 -7.25 2.06
C ALA A 63 9.14 -8.49 1.81
N SER A 64 8.77 -9.32 0.82
CA SER A 64 9.48 -10.56 0.48
C SER A 64 10.63 -10.38 -0.50
N THR A 65 10.53 -9.40 -1.42
CA THR A 65 11.46 -9.27 -2.55
C THR A 65 12.44 -8.11 -2.38
N TYR A 66 12.00 -6.98 -1.82
CA TYR A 66 12.75 -5.73 -1.83
C TYR A 66 13.28 -5.35 -0.46
N TYR A 67 12.57 -5.71 0.61
CA TYR A 67 12.98 -5.34 1.95
C TYR A 67 14.07 -6.29 2.48
N ARG A 68 15.19 -5.71 2.91
CA ARG A 68 16.25 -6.43 3.63
C ARG A 68 16.27 -5.96 5.06
N ASP A 69 16.26 -6.91 5.99
CA ASP A 69 16.36 -6.61 7.43
C ASP A 69 17.57 -5.70 7.71
N ARG A 70 17.38 -4.74 8.61
CA ARG A 70 18.33 -3.67 8.97
C ARG A 70 18.56 -2.58 7.91
N THR A 71 17.71 -2.48 6.90
CA THR A 71 17.64 -1.31 6.01
C THR A 71 16.32 -0.58 6.22
N SER A 72 16.30 0.75 6.05
CA SER A 72 15.03 1.48 6.03
C SER A 72 14.22 1.07 4.80
N PRO A 73 12.89 0.90 4.91
CA PRO A 73 12.04 0.70 3.76
C PRO A 73 12.23 1.84 2.74
N ASP A 74 12.48 1.51 1.48
CA ASP A 74 12.38 2.43 0.34
C ASP A 74 10.90 2.79 0.08
N PRO A 75 10.46 4.01 0.39
CA PRO A 75 9.07 4.44 0.18
C PRO A 75 8.76 4.65 -1.30
N THR A 76 9.75 4.99 -2.13
CA THR A 76 9.53 5.25 -3.56
C THR A 76 9.18 3.95 -4.28
N GLN A 77 9.89 2.86 -3.98
CA GLN A 77 9.56 1.56 -4.55
C GLN A 77 8.22 1.02 -4.02
N MET A 78 7.93 1.22 -2.73
CA MET A 78 6.62 0.85 -2.17
C MET A 78 5.48 1.57 -2.89
N THR A 79 5.58 2.89 -3.03
CA THR A 79 4.57 3.71 -3.73
C THR A 79 4.40 3.25 -5.17
N ARG A 80 5.48 2.97 -5.91
CA ARG A 80 5.38 2.48 -7.30
C ARG A 80 4.64 1.15 -7.42
N LEU A 81 4.93 0.19 -6.54
CA LEU A 81 4.26 -1.11 -6.54
C LEU A 81 2.76 -0.96 -6.20
N MET A 82 2.45 -0.17 -5.18
CA MET A 82 1.07 0.10 -4.78
C MET A 82 0.30 0.87 -5.85
N GLN A 83 0.91 1.88 -6.47
CA GLN A 83 0.33 2.65 -7.55
C GLN A 83 -0.01 1.73 -8.74
N SER A 84 0.95 0.89 -9.17
CA SER A 84 0.71 -0.05 -10.26
C SER A 84 -0.42 -1.05 -9.93
N ALA A 85 -0.56 -1.46 -8.67
CA ALA A 85 -1.63 -2.35 -8.25
C ALA A 85 -3.01 -1.66 -8.31
N ILE A 86 -3.09 -0.40 -7.90
CA ILE A 86 -4.32 0.41 -7.98
C ILE A 86 -4.72 0.64 -9.44
N ASP A 87 -3.80 1.11 -10.28
CA ASP A 87 -4.10 1.39 -11.69
C ASP A 87 -4.63 0.16 -12.42
N ARG A 88 -4.02 -1.02 -12.16
CA ARG A 88 -4.49 -2.30 -12.72
C ARG A 88 -5.87 -2.70 -12.21
N THR A 89 -6.15 -2.48 -10.93
CA THR A 89 -7.43 -2.86 -10.31
C THR A 89 -8.57 -1.95 -10.78
N LEU A 90 -8.29 -0.65 -10.97
CA LEU A 90 -9.25 0.32 -11.48
C LEU A 90 -9.36 0.29 -13.01
N GLY A 91 -8.37 -0.28 -13.70
CA GLY A 91 -8.29 -0.30 -15.16
C GLY A 91 -8.06 1.10 -15.77
N ALA A 92 -7.60 2.05 -14.96
CA ALA A 92 -7.34 3.43 -15.33
C ALA A 92 -6.34 4.05 -14.35
N GLY A 93 -5.56 5.01 -14.83
CA GLY A 93 -4.82 5.93 -13.94
C GLY A 93 -5.73 7.01 -13.37
N GLY A 94 -5.17 7.89 -12.53
CA GLY A 94 -5.88 9.05 -11.95
C GLY A 94 -6.22 8.92 -10.47
N ALA A 95 -5.95 7.77 -9.86
CA ALA A 95 -5.82 7.64 -8.41
C ALA A 95 -4.36 7.78 -8.03
N GLN A 96 -4.04 8.50 -6.96
CA GLN A 96 -2.67 8.63 -6.45
C GLN A 96 -2.57 7.96 -5.08
N VAL A 97 -1.61 7.05 -4.93
CA VAL A 97 -1.28 6.45 -3.64
C VAL A 97 -0.56 7.46 -2.75
N LEU A 98 -1.11 7.69 -1.55
CA LEU A 98 -0.51 8.52 -0.51
C LEU A 98 -0.12 7.64 0.67
N LEU A 99 1.20 7.45 0.86
CA LEU A 99 1.73 6.81 2.06
C LEU A 99 1.75 7.82 3.20
N VAL A 100 1.12 7.46 4.32
CA VAL A 100 1.07 8.31 5.51
C VAL A 100 2.17 7.91 6.47
N ASN A 101 2.23 6.62 6.82
CA ASN A 101 3.24 6.07 7.72
C ASN A 101 3.74 4.71 7.21
N ILE A 102 5.02 4.44 7.47
CA ILE A 102 5.64 3.13 7.26
C ILE A 102 6.38 2.78 8.55
N ILE A 103 5.96 1.70 9.20
CA ILE A 103 6.55 1.23 10.46
C ILE A 103 7.11 -0.17 10.21
N TYR A 104 8.35 -0.39 10.61
CA TYR A 104 8.93 -1.72 10.72
C TYR A 104 8.98 -2.12 12.20
N GLN A 105 8.21 -3.14 12.56
CA GLN A 105 8.21 -3.73 13.89
C GLN A 105 9.08 -4.98 13.88
N ARG A 106 10.21 -4.96 14.59
CA ARG A 106 11.05 -6.15 14.75
C ARG A 106 10.32 -7.17 15.63
N ALA A 107 10.38 -8.45 15.26
CA ALA A 107 9.90 -9.51 16.14
C ALA A 107 10.72 -9.55 17.45
N PRO A 108 10.09 -9.77 18.61
CA PRO A 108 10.84 -9.92 19.86
C PRO A 108 11.82 -11.10 19.72
N SER A 109 13.07 -10.85 20.07
CA SER A 109 14.17 -11.83 20.09
C SER A 109 14.11 -12.73 21.31
#